data_AF-A0A429WAK6-F1
#
_entry.id   AF-A0A429WAK6-F1
#
_cell.length_a   1.000
_cell.length_b   1.000
_cell.length_c   1.000
_cell.angle_alpha   90.00
_cell.angle_beta   90.00
_cell.angle_gamma   90.00
#
_symmetry.space_group_name_H-M   'P 1'
#
loop_
_entity.id
_entity.type
_entity.pdbx_description
1 polymer ?
#
loop_
_entity_poly.entity_id
_entity_poly.type
_entity_poly.pdbx_seq_one_letter_code
_entity_poly.pdbx_strand_id
1 'polypeptide(L)'
;MNKTLFSAAAVAAAIFWSASASAQFVDHDAVKCAPVPKAEMRPQMELQRKLTGEGWKVRQIKNFNGCYEVYGFDEKGQRTEAFFDPKTFEKVGQVKQPS
;
A
#
# COMPACT_ATOMS: atom_id res chain seq x y z
N MET A 1 15.32 16.32 -61.23
CA MET A 1 16.04 15.07 -60.89
C MET A 1 17.11 15.42 -59.88
N ASN A 2 16.83 15.16 -58.61
CA ASN A 2 17.72 15.44 -57.49
C ASN A 2 17.29 14.52 -56.36
N LYS A 3 18.24 13.70 -55.93
CA LYS A 3 18.11 12.49 -55.14
C LYS A 3 18.16 12.81 -53.65
N THR A 4 17.38 12.05 -52.88
CA THR A 4 17.65 11.54 -51.51
C THR A 4 17.74 12.61 -50.39
N LEU A 5 17.34 12.40 -49.13
CA LEU A 5 17.53 11.27 -48.22
C LEU A 5 16.46 11.32 -47.10
N PHE A 6 16.20 10.13 -46.54
CA PHE A 6 15.35 9.86 -45.38
C PHE A 6 15.79 10.59 -44.10
N SER A 7 14.83 10.97 -43.26
CA SER A 7 14.99 10.98 -41.80
C SER A 7 13.65 10.64 -41.16
N ALA A 8 13.50 9.37 -40.81
CA ALA A 8 12.42 8.88 -39.98
C ALA A 8 12.67 9.36 -38.54
N ALA A 9 11.92 10.36 -38.08
CA ALA A 9 11.84 10.68 -36.67
C ALA A 9 10.91 9.65 -36.01
N ALA A 10 11.50 8.64 -35.36
CA ALA A 10 10.77 7.71 -34.52
C ALA A 10 10.20 8.46 -33.31
N VAL A 11 8.89 8.66 -33.28
CA VAL A 11 8.18 9.16 -32.09
C VAL A 11 8.13 8.01 -31.09
N ALA A 12 9.02 8.04 -30.10
CA ALA A 12 8.99 7.12 -28.97
C ALA A 12 7.73 7.39 -28.14
N ALA A 13 6.70 6.56 -28.29
CA ALA A 13 5.53 6.56 -27.43
C ALA A 13 5.92 6.03 -26.05
N ALA A 14 6.17 6.94 -25.10
CA ALA A 14 6.35 6.59 -23.70
C ALA A 14 5.02 6.08 -23.14
N ILE A 15 4.90 4.75 -23.03
CA ILE A 15 3.80 4.11 -22.31
C ILE A 15 4.04 4.36 -20.82
N PHE A 16 3.48 5.45 -20.29
CA PHE A 16 3.32 5.63 -18.86
C PHE A 16 2.29 4.61 -18.39
N TRP A 17 2.76 3.47 -17.89
CA TRP A 17 1.91 2.53 -17.17
C TRP A 17 1.51 3.20 -15.86
N SER A 18 0.34 3.83 -15.83
CA SER A 18 -0.29 4.28 -14.61
C SER A 18 -0.54 3.03 -13.76
N ALA A 19 0.35 2.76 -12.80
CA ALA A 19 0.15 1.74 -11.80
C ALA A 19 -0.97 2.22 -10.88
N SER A 20 -2.21 1.87 -11.23
CA SER A 20 -3.35 1.99 -10.33
C SER A 20 -3.01 1.19 -9.07
N ALA A 21 -2.78 1.87 -7.95
CA ALA A 21 -2.60 1.26 -6.64
C ALA A 21 -3.92 0.62 -6.18
N SER A 22 -4.29 -0.50 -6.78
CA SER A 22 -5.34 -1.36 -6.26
C SER A 22 -4.84 -1.92 -4.92
N ALA A 23 -5.57 -1.64 -3.85
CA ALA A 23 -5.31 -2.26 -2.56
C ALA A 23 -5.30 -3.79 -2.75
N GLN A 24 -4.17 -4.43 -2.48
CA GLN A 24 -4.01 -5.87 -2.62
C GLN A 24 -4.87 -6.55 -1.55
N PHE A 25 -5.82 -7.39 -1.97
CA PHE A 25 -6.56 -8.22 -1.02
C PHE A 25 -5.70 -9.39 -0.58
N VAL A 26 -5.65 -9.63 0.73
CA VAL A 26 -4.87 -10.70 1.35
C VAL A 26 -5.78 -11.60 2.19
N ASP A 27 -5.35 -12.84 2.36
CA ASP A 27 -5.93 -13.77 3.33
C ASP A 27 -5.37 -13.46 4.74
N HIS A 28 -6.25 -13.36 5.73
CA HIS A 28 -5.88 -13.02 7.11
C HIS A 28 -4.88 -14.03 7.69
N ASP A 29 -5.10 -15.33 7.50
CA ASP A 29 -4.27 -16.36 8.12
C ASP A 29 -2.92 -16.50 7.41
N ALA A 30 -2.86 -16.18 6.12
CA ALA A 30 -1.66 -16.31 5.31
C ALA A 30 -0.75 -15.06 5.28
N VAL A 31 -1.26 -13.86 5.60
CA VAL A 31 -0.48 -12.62 5.53
C VAL A 31 0.69 -12.63 6.52
N LYS A 32 1.88 -12.23 6.06
CA LYS A 32 3.10 -12.11 6.87
C LYS A 32 3.96 -10.95 6.38
N CYS A 33 4.60 -10.27 7.31
CA CYS A 33 5.63 -9.26 7.02
C CYS A 33 7.01 -9.84 7.32
N ALA A 34 8.04 -9.25 6.71
CA ALA A 34 9.42 -9.60 7.03
C ALA A 34 9.68 -9.35 8.53
N PRO A 35 10.47 -10.20 9.22
CA PRO A 35 10.84 -9.94 10.60
C PRO A 35 11.61 -8.64 10.73
N VAL A 36 11.09 -7.70 11.51
CA VAL A 36 11.74 -6.42 11.83
C VAL A 36 12.22 -6.47 13.28
N PRO A 37 13.50 -6.15 13.58
CA PRO A 37 13.98 -6.02 14.95
C PRO A 37 13.13 -5.00 15.73
N LYS A 38 12.78 -5.28 16.99
CA LYS A 38 11.93 -4.38 17.80
C LYS A 38 12.43 -2.93 17.87
N ALA A 39 13.74 -2.73 17.82
CA ALA A 39 14.36 -1.40 17.83
C ALA A 39 14.15 -0.61 16.51
N GLU A 40 13.86 -1.30 15.41
CA GLU A 40 13.56 -0.70 14.11
C GLU A 40 12.06 -0.55 13.85
N MET A 41 11.22 -1.21 14.66
CA MET A 41 9.78 -1.06 14.60
C MET A 41 9.39 0.33 15.12
N ARG A 42 8.64 1.07 14.30
CA ARG A 42 8.12 2.37 14.70
C ARG A 42 6.92 2.20 15.64
N PRO A 43 6.66 3.12 16.58
CA PRO A 43 5.53 3.00 17.51
C PRO A 43 4.18 2.94 16.80
N GLN A 44 3.27 2.07 17.26
CA GLN A 44 1.91 1.95 16.70
C GLN A 44 1.14 3.28 16.73
N MET A 45 1.37 4.13 17.74
CA MET A 45 0.75 5.45 17.83
C MET A 45 1.15 6.39 16.68
N GLU A 46 2.33 6.19 16.07
CA GLU A 46 2.70 6.95 14.87
C GLU A 46 1.90 6.49 13.65
N LEU A 47 1.67 5.18 13.50
CA LEU A 47 0.82 4.64 12.43
C LEU A 47 -0.62 5.13 12.61
N GLN A 48 -1.15 5.09 13.83
CA GLN A 48 -2.48 5.62 14.13
C GLN A 48 -2.59 7.10 13.73
N ARG A 49 -1.63 7.93 14.12
CA ARG A 49 -1.63 9.35 13.78
C ARG A 49 -1.55 9.58 12.26
N LYS A 50 -0.69 8.83 11.55
CA LYS A 50 -0.60 8.87 10.09
C LYS A 50 -1.95 8.57 9.45
N LEU A 51 -2.55 7.42 9.78
CA LEU A 51 -3.81 6.97 9.19
C LEU A 51 -4.96 7.92 9.53
N THR A 52 -5.06 8.41 10.76
CA THR A 52 -6.07 9.42 11.12
C THR A 52 -5.88 10.73 10.35
N GLY A 53 -4.62 11.16 10.12
CA GLY A 53 -4.33 12.29 9.24
C GLY A 53 -4.73 12.06 7.78
N GLU A 54 -4.80 10.80 7.35
CA GLU A 54 -5.27 10.37 6.02
C GLU A 54 -6.79 10.15 5.97
N GLY A 55 -7.52 10.48 7.05
CA GLY A 55 -8.98 10.37 7.11
C GLY A 55 -9.50 9.03 7.63
N TRP A 56 -8.62 8.12 8.07
CA TRP A 56 -9.03 6.84 8.63
C TRP A 56 -9.57 6.98 10.05
N LYS A 57 -10.58 6.16 10.37
CA LYS A 57 -11.02 5.93 11.76
C LYS A 57 -10.40 4.64 12.27
N VAL A 58 -9.20 4.75 12.85
CA VAL A 58 -8.48 3.63 13.48
C VAL A 58 -9.16 3.23 14.78
N ARG A 59 -9.48 1.94 14.93
CA ARG A 59 -10.08 1.38 16.17
C ARG A 59 -9.08 0.57 16.98
N GLN A 60 -8.20 -0.17 16.30
CA GLN A 60 -7.21 -1.03 16.95
C GLN A 60 -6.02 -1.24 16.03
N ILE A 61 -4.82 -1.34 16.63
CA ILE A 61 -3.60 -1.79 15.97
C ILE A 61 -3.05 -2.99 16.78
N LYS A 62 -2.73 -4.10 16.11
CA LYS A 62 -2.15 -5.30 16.72
C LYS A 62 -0.84 -5.67 16.03
N ASN A 63 0.01 -6.40 16.74
CA ASN A 63 1.11 -7.12 16.11
C ASN A 63 0.58 -8.48 15.64
N PHE A 64 0.68 -8.76 14.35
CA PHE A 64 0.18 -10.01 13.77
C PHE A 64 1.12 -10.47 12.65
N ASN A 65 1.66 -11.69 12.77
CA ASN A 65 2.57 -12.28 11.76
C ASN A 65 3.69 -11.34 11.28
N GLY A 66 4.25 -10.54 12.19
CA GLY A 66 5.31 -9.58 11.89
C GLY A 66 4.81 -8.23 11.36
N CYS A 67 3.52 -8.09 11.05
CA CYS A 67 2.89 -6.85 10.59
C CYS A 67 2.26 -6.06 11.74
N TYR A 68 1.93 -4.81 11.46
CA TYR A 68 0.86 -4.09 12.16
C TYR A 68 -0.48 -4.32 11.46
N GLU A 69 -1.39 -4.99 12.15
CA GLU A 69 -2.76 -5.21 11.72
C GLU A 69 -3.65 -4.09 12.26
N VAL A 70 -4.30 -3.36 11.37
CA VAL A 70 -5.16 -2.22 11.68
C VAL A 70 -6.60 -2.57 11.39
N TYR A 71 -7.46 -2.44 12.41
CA TYR A 71 -8.91 -2.50 12.27
C TYR A 71 -9.51 -1.11 12.34
N GLY A 72 -10.44 -0.80 11.45
CA GLY A 72 -11.11 0.49 11.46
C GLY A 72 -12.01 0.74 10.27
N PHE A 73 -12.09 2.00 9.90
CA PHE A 73 -12.69 2.46 8.65
C PHE A 73 -11.64 3.25 7.87
N ASP A 74 -11.54 2.99 6.57
CA ASP A 74 -10.63 3.71 5.68
C ASP A 74 -11.13 5.14 5.38
N GLU A 75 -10.40 5.85 4.52
CA GLU A 75 -10.73 7.23 4.14
C GLU A 75 -12.08 7.36 3.41
N LYS A 76 -12.65 6.26 2.94
CA LYS A 76 -13.96 6.19 2.27
C LYS A 76 -15.08 5.78 3.24
N GLY A 77 -14.75 5.58 4.52
CA GLY A 77 -15.69 5.08 5.52
C GLY A 77 -16.01 3.59 5.37
N GLN A 78 -15.24 2.84 4.59
CA GLN A 78 -15.43 1.39 4.44
C GLN A 78 -14.75 0.67 5.59
N ARG A 79 -15.42 -0.33 6.16
CA ARG A 79 -14.79 -1.21 7.17
C ARG A 79 -13.55 -1.82 6.54
N THR A 80 -12.45 -1.84 7.28
CA THR A 80 -11.19 -2.38 6.78
C THR A 80 -10.41 -3.09 7.88
N GLU A 81 -9.69 -4.11 7.44
CA GLU A 81 -8.67 -4.82 8.17
C GLU A 81 -7.44 -4.82 7.27
N ALA A 82 -6.45 -4.01 7.60
CA ALA A 82 -5.30 -3.74 6.74
C ALA A 82 -3.99 -4.00 7.47
N PHE A 83 -3.01 -4.53 6.74
CA PHE A 83 -1.71 -4.87 7.26
C PHE A 83 -0.67 -3.88 6.78
N PHE A 84 0.22 -3.47 7.68
CA PHE A 84 1.26 -2.50 7.42
C PHE A 84 2.61 -3.03 7.89
N ASP A 85 3.66 -2.72 7.14
CA ASP A 85 5.02 -2.98 7.57
C ASP A 85 5.35 -2.10 8.80
N PRO A 86 5.87 -2.65 9.91
CA PRO A 86 6.08 -1.91 11.15
C PRO A 86 7.28 -0.95 11.10
N LYS A 87 8.17 -1.07 10.12
CA LYS A 87 9.33 -0.19 9.90
C LYS A 87 8.98 0.96 8.97
N THR A 88 8.26 0.70 7.88
CA THR A 88 7.99 1.70 6.85
C THR A 88 6.59 2.31 6.93
N PHE A 89 5.62 1.61 7.55
CA PHE A 89 4.19 1.88 7.46
C PHE A 89 3.62 1.79 6.04
N GLU A 90 4.31 1.10 5.14
CA GLU A 90 3.74 0.77 3.84
C GLU A 90 2.62 -0.26 4.00
N LYS A 91 1.53 -0.06 3.27
CA LYS A 91 0.39 -0.98 3.29
C LYS A 91 0.75 -2.24 2.52
N VAL A 92 0.71 -3.38 3.19
CA VAL A 92 0.98 -4.71 2.65
C VAL A 92 -0.27 -5.26 1.94
N GLY A 93 -1.45 -4.99 2.50
CA GLY A 93 -2.71 -5.45 1.94
C GLY A 93 -3.88 -5.24 2.89
N GLN A 94 -5.05 -5.70 2.48
CA GLN A 94 -6.25 -5.68 3.33
C GLN A 94 -7.10 -6.93 3.14
N VAL A 95 -7.83 -7.36 4.16
CA VAL A 95 -8.78 -8.46 4.04
C VAL A 95 -10.03 -7.98 3.31
N LYS A 96 -10.51 -8.78 2.36
CA LYS A 96 -11.79 -8.53 1.70
C LYS A 96 -12.91 -8.63 2.73
N GLN A 97 -13.55 -7.50 3.03
CA GLN A 97 -14.71 -7.51 3.91
C GLN A 97 -15.93 -8.08 3.16
N PRO A 98 -16.78 -8.86 3.84
CA PRO A 98 -18.09 -9.21 3.30
C PRO A 98 -18.92 -7.93 3.13
N SER A 99 -19.54 -7.77 1.96
CA SER A 99 -20.42 -6.66 1.59
C SER A 99 -21.75 -6.72 2.33
#